data_AF-A0A538LX43-F1
#
_entry.id   AF-A0A538LX43-F1
#
_cell.length_a   1.000
_cell.length_b   1.000
_cell.length_c   1.000
_cell.angle_alpha   90.00
_cell.angle_beta   90.00
_cell.angle_gamma   90.00
#
_symmetry.space_group_name_H-M   'P 1'
#
loop_
_entity.id
_entity.type
_entity.pdbx_description
1 polymer ?
#
loop_
_entity_poly.entity_id
_entity_poly.type
_entity_poly.pdbx_seq_one_letter_code
_entity_poly.pdbx_strand_id
1 'polypeptide(L)'
;MDRVSWGAILVRTRLPHPMAMRRLPRSPSRRRAVALLPADPAVLRVRRAGGPVDEASYSCQCGCVFQAPVSTTVACPHCEAQQPW
;
A
#
# COMPACT_ATOMS: atom_id res chain seq x y z
N MET A 1 -24.00 33.39 69.38
CA MET A 1 -24.74 32.42 68.55
C MET A 1 -23.75 31.80 67.56
N ASP A 2 -22.59 31.36 68.04
CA ASP A 2 -22.34 30.00 68.55
C ASP A 2 -22.11 29.02 67.41
N ARG A 3 -20.87 28.50 67.34
CA ARG A 3 -20.53 27.06 67.39
C ARG A 3 -19.13 26.88 66.80
N VAL A 4 -18.10 26.87 67.66
CA VAL A 4 -17.54 25.67 68.31
C VAL A 4 -16.60 24.92 67.35
N SER A 5 -15.32 25.01 67.71
CA SER A 5 -14.19 24.25 67.18
C SER A 5 -14.31 22.77 67.55
N TRP A 6 -14.08 21.87 66.60
CA TRP A 6 -13.71 20.47 66.87
C TRP A 6 -12.61 20.08 65.91
N GLY A 7 -11.40 19.92 66.46
CA GLY A 7 -10.32 19.22 65.76
C GLY A 7 -10.64 17.74 65.66
N ALA A 8 -10.17 17.11 64.58
CA ALA A 8 -10.05 15.67 64.49
C ALA A 8 -8.73 15.31 63.81
N ILE A 9 -8.12 14.30 64.42
CA ILE A 9 -6.76 13.81 64.24
C ILE A 9 -6.65 12.93 62.97
N LEU A 10 -5.50 13.07 62.31
CA LEU A 10 -4.76 12.12 61.45
C LEU A 10 -5.47 10.83 61.01
N VAL A 11 -5.53 10.57 59.70
CA VAL A 11 -5.05 9.29 59.14
C VAL A 11 -4.34 9.57 57.81
N ARG A 12 -3.02 9.42 57.84
CA ARG A 12 -2.14 9.40 56.66
C ARG A 12 -2.37 8.07 55.94
N THR A 13 -3.36 8.02 55.05
CA THR A 13 -3.61 6.82 54.24
C THR A 13 -2.46 6.62 53.28
N ARG A 14 -1.61 5.63 53.57
CA ARG A 14 -0.62 5.12 52.63
C ARG A 14 -1.39 4.40 51.53
N LEU A 15 -1.48 5.04 50.35
CA LEU A 15 -1.90 4.36 49.13
C LEU A 15 -0.92 3.20 48.85
N PRO A 16 -1.39 1.96 48.62
CA PRO A 16 -0.52 0.90 48.16
C PRO A 16 -0.03 1.24 46.75
N HIS A 17 1.28 1.09 46.54
CA HIS A 17 1.91 1.35 45.25
C HIS A 17 1.31 0.41 44.20
N PRO A 18 0.97 0.91 42.99
CA PRO A 18 0.54 0.03 41.91
C PRO A 18 1.68 -0.94 41.59
N MET A 19 1.37 -2.24 41.63
CA MET A 19 2.32 -3.29 41.28
C MET A 19 2.96 -2.98 39.93
N ALA A 20 4.28 -2.97 39.91
CA ALA A 20 5.09 -2.80 38.71
C ALA A 20 4.61 -3.80 37.66
N MET A 21 3.88 -3.32 36.65
CA MET A 21 3.64 -4.08 35.45
C MET A 21 5.01 -4.41 34.87
N ARG A 22 5.40 -5.69 34.99
CA ARG A 22 6.50 -6.24 34.21
C ARG A 22 6.21 -5.89 32.76
N ARG A 23 6.96 -4.94 32.22
CA ARG A 23 6.95 -4.65 30.79
C ARG A 23 7.37 -5.94 30.10
N LEU A 24 6.40 -6.66 29.57
CA LEU A 24 6.68 -7.74 28.64
C LEU A 24 7.49 -7.12 27.50
N PRO A 25 8.59 -7.76 27.07
CA PRO A 25 9.32 -7.28 25.92
C PRO A 25 8.33 -7.19 24.76
N ARG A 26 8.20 -5.99 24.17
CA ARG A 26 7.44 -5.78 22.94
C ARG A 26 8.04 -6.73 21.91
N SER A 27 7.32 -7.81 21.62
CA SER A 27 7.66 -8.72 20.53
C SER A 27 7.89 -7.86 19.29
N PRO A 28 9.07 -7.91 18.65
CA PRO A 28 9.29 -7.15 17.44
C PRO A 28 8.23 -7.64 16.47
N SER A 29 7.45 -6.69 15.97
CA SER A 29 6.36 -6.95 15.05
C SER A 29 6.84 -7.95 14.02
N ARG A 30 6.10 -9.05 13.91
CA ARG A 30 6.22 -10.09 12.91
C ARG A 30 5.99 -9.44 11.55
N ARG A 31 6.94 -8.62 11.08
CA ARG A 31 7.17 -8.41 9.65
C ARG A 31 7.39 -9.81 9.15
N ARG A 32 6.31 -10.37 8.61
CA ARG A 32 6.27 -11.67 7.98
C ARG A 32 7.44 -11.66 7.02
N ALA A 33 8.54 -12.30 7.41
CA ALA A 33 9.61 -12.60 6.48
C ALA A 33 8.91 -13.49 5.45
N VAL A 34 8.52 -12.89 4.33
CA VAL A 34 8.13 -13.65 3.16
C VAL A 34 9.40 -14.40 2.83
N ALA A 35 9.46 -15.66 3.25
CA ALA A 35 10.54 -16.55 2.87
C ALA A 35 10.60 -16.47 1.35
N LEU A 36 11.76 -16.05 0.84
CA LEU A 36 12.09 -16.05 -0.57
C LEU A 36 12.11 -17.51 -1.02
N LEU A 37 10.93 -18.10 -1.23
CA LEU A 37 10.82 -19.33 -1.98
C LEU A 37 11.42 -19.03 -3.35
N PRO A 38 12.37 -19.84 -3.84
CA PRO A 38 12.95 -19.62 -5.16
C PRO A 38 11.80 -19.61 -6.17
N ALA A 39 11.72 -18.52 -6.93
CA ALA A 39 10.68 -18.36 -7.94
C ALA A 39 10.79 -19.51 -8.95
N ASP A 40 9.64 -20.10 -9.30
CA ASP A 40 9.57 -21.17 -10.30
C ASP A 40 10.31 -20.75 -11.58
N PRO A 41 11.26 -21.56 -12.09
CA PRO A 41 12.01 -21.22 -13.30
C PRO A 41 11.10 -20.98 -14.51
N ALA A 42 9.93 -21.63 -14.61
CA ALA A 42 8.95 -21.35 -15.65
C ALA A 42 8.37 -19.93 -15.52
N VAL A 43 8.03 -19.51 -14.30
CA VAL A 43 7.56 -18.14 -14.02
C VAL A 43 8.65 -17.11 -14.33
N LEU A 44 9.91 -17.41 -13.99
CA LEU A 44 11.04 -16.54 -14.32
C LEU A 44 11.24 -16.39 -15.83
N ARG A 45 11.08 -17.47 -16.61
CA ARG A 45 11.16 -17.40 -18.07
C ARG A 45 10.05 -16.52 -18.66
N VAL A 46 8.81 -16.71 -18.23
CA VAL A 46 7.66 -15.90 -18.72
C VAL A 46 7.87 -14.43 -18.39
N ARG A 47 8.31 -14.10 -17.16
CA ARG A 47 8.61 -12.71 -16.78
C ARG A 47 9.72 -12.09 -17.63
N ARG A 48 10.77 -12.87 -17.94
CA ARG A 48 11.88 -12.42 -18.79
C ARG A 48 11.49 -12.27 -20.25
N ALA A 49 10.52 -13.07 -20.73
CA ALA A 49 10.04 -13.00 -22.10
C ALA A 49 9.27 -11.70 -22.40
N GLY A 50 8.83 -10.97 -21.36
CA GLY A 50 7.91 -9.83 -21.52
C GLY A 50 6.47 -10.31 -21.66
N GLY A 51 5.52 -9.48 -21.23
CA GLY A 51 4.09 -9.79 -21.33
C GLY A 51 3.59 -9.77 -22.78
N PRO A 52 2.31 -10.09 -23.01
CA PRO A 52 1.70 -9.92 -24.32
C PRO A 52 1.81 -8.45 -24.77
N VAL A 53 2.13 -8.23 -26.05
CA VAL A 53 2.12 -6.91 -26.68
C VAL A 53 0.73 -6.69 -27.27
N ASP A 54 0.07 -5.60 -26.88
CA ASP A 54 -1.28 -5.25 -27.35
C ASP A 54 -1.17 -4.28 -28.54
N GLU A 55 -1.47 -4.78 -29.74
CA GLU A 55 -1.45 -4.03 -30.99
C GLU A 55 -2.82 -4.12 -31.67
N ALA A 56 -3.27 -3.00 -32.25
CA ALA A 56 -4.52 -2.91 -32.97
C ALA A 56 -4.32 -2.36 -34.38
N SER A 57 -5.26 -2.71 -35.27
CA SER A 57 -5.34 -2.13 -36.61
C SER A 57 -6.23 -0.89 -36.59
N TYR A 58 -5.68 0.23 -37.00
CA TYR A 58 -6.35 1.52 -37.08
C TYR A 58 -6.66 1.87 -38.54
N SER A 59 -7.83 2.47 -38.78
CA SER A 59 -8.23 2.99 -40.09
C SER A 59 -8.36 4.49 -40.01
N CYS A 60 -7.51 5.21 -40.75
CA CYS A 60 -7.55 6.66 -40.83
C CYS A 60 -8.50 7.14 -41.93
N GLN A 61 -9.09 8.32 -41.72
CA GLN A 61 -9.95 8.98 -42.72
C GLN A 61 -9.20 9.32 -44.02
N CYS A 62 -7.86 9.39 -43.98
CA CYS A 62 -7.03 9.53 -45.17
C CYS A 62 -6.95 8.25 -46.03
N GLY A 63 -7.56 7.14 -45.55
CA GLY A 63 -7.56 5.84 -46.24
C GLY A 63 -6.42 4.91 -45.83
N CYS A 64 -5.48 5.36 -44.98
CA CYS A 64 -4.40 4.52 -44.47
C CYS A 64 -4.91 3.55 -43.40
N VAL A 65 -4.58 2.26 -43.55
CA VAL A 65 -4.75 1.24 -42.51
C VAL A 65 -3.36 0.88 -41.98
N PHE A 66 -3.17 0.92 -40.68
CA PHE A 66 -1.87 0.70 -40.05
C PHE A 66 -2.02 -0.01 -38.70
N GLN A 67 -0.98 -0.74 -38.29
CA GLN A 67 -0.92 -1.36 -36.97
C GLN A 67 -0.09 -0.49 -36.03
N ALA A 68 -0.58 -0.33 -34.80
CA ALA A 68 0.12 0.39 -33.75
C ALA A 68 -0.22 -0.19 -32.38
N PRO A 69 0.65 0.02 -31.36
CA PRO A 69 0.33 -0.33 -29.98
C PRO A 69 -0.96 0.34 -29.52
N VAL A 70 -1.80 -0.39 -28.78
CA VAL A 70 -3.00 0.18 -28.19
C VAL A 70 -2.58 1.23 -27.17
N SER A 71 -2.93 2.48 -27.44
CA SER A 71 -2.64 3.62 -26.57
C SER A 71 -3.86 4.54 -26.52
N THR A 72 -3.81 5.53 -25.64
CA THR A 72 -4.87 6.56 -25.56
C THR A 72 -4.85 7.52 -26.75
N THR A 73 -3.78 7.54 -27.55
CA THR A 73 -3.57 8.53 -28.62
C THR A 73 -2.61 7.96 -29.65
N VAL A 74 -3.12 7.72 -30.87
CA VAL A 74 -2.34 7.16 -31.98
C VAL A 74 -2.38 8.12 -33.16
N ALA A 75 -1.23 8.42 -33.77
CA ALA A 75 -1.15 9.29 -34.94
C ALA A 75 -1.01 8.47 -36.23
N CYS A 76 -1.73 8.86 -37.27
CA CYS A 76 -1.60 8.24 -38.59
C CYS A 76 -0.20 8.51 -39.18
N PRO A 77 0.54 7.49 -39.65
CA PRO A 77 1.88 7.68 -40.22
C PRO A 77 1.89 8.43 -41.57
N HIS A 78 0.72 8.60 -42.20
CA HIS A 78 0.60 9.26 -43.50
C HIS A 78 0.22 10.74 -43.38
N CYS A 79 -0.78 11.07 -42.55
CA CYS A 79 -1.31 12.44 -42.44
C CYS A 79 -1.20 13.03 -41.03
N GLU A 80 -0.59 12.30 -40.09
CA GLU A 80 -0.34 12.71 -38.70
C GLU A 80 -1.60 13.04 -37.89
N ALA A 81 -2.78 12.73 -38.43
CA ALA A 81 -4.04 12.92 -37.74
C ALA A 81 -4.09 12.03 -36.48
N GLN A 82 -4.45 12.64 -35.36
CA GLN A 82 -4.65 11.94 -34.09
C GLN A 82 -5.96 11.15 -34.13
N GLN A 83 -5.89 9.87 -33.76
CA GLN A 83 -7.04 9.00 -33.64
C GLN A 83 -7.30 8.70 -32.16
N PRO A 84 -8.47 9.10 -31.62
CA PRO A 84 -8.95 8.55 -30.37
C PRO A 84 -9.42 7.11 -30.60
N TRP A 85 -9.37 6.32 -29.53
CA TRP A 85 -9.93 4.97 -29.47
C TRP A 85 -11.46 5.00 -29.55
#